data_AF-A0A7C3JW14-F1
#
_entry.id   AF-A0A7C3JW14-F1
#
_cell.length_a   1.000
_cell.length_b   1.000
_cell.length_c   1.000
_cell.angle_alpha   90.00
_cell.angle_beta   90.00
_cell.angle_gamma   90.00
#
_symmetry.space_group_name_H-M   'P 1'
#
loop_
_entity.id
_entity.type
_entity.pdbx_description
1 polymer ?
#
loop_
_entity_poly.entity_id
_entity_poly.type
_entity_poly.pdbx_seq_one_letter_code
_entity_poly.pdbx_strand_id
1 'polypeptide(L)'
;MPAEAGLLVLPLLHLPTPDDLPWIPRPAESHHAFGAGLMFVGAMISAESLAGGVWHRSLPRRLLFPAVLVLLGWGMVAVAFIEPNARVVHVTMGLPMIAGGWAEARYRMGELDRKYADVFIIPALVLAAFEILGFHLSGPGPVVAAHVGLAALTIVIAGLRLYQSAKPDSTARSLLISAGIVAIGVDLWLDAFLQ
;
A
#
# COMPACT_ATOMS: atom_id res chain seq x y z
N MET A 1 -43.51 -38.85 22.27
CA MET A 1 -42.92 -38.72 20.93
C MET A 1 -42.43 -37.28 20.79
N PRO A 2 -41.14 -37.03 20.53
CA PRO A 2 -40.57 -35.70 20.63
C PRO A 2 -40.90 -34.84 19.41
N ALA A 3 -40.92 -33.53 19.64
CA ALA A 3 -41.31 -32.49 18.70
C ALA A 3 -40.33 -32.36 17.52
N GLU A 4 -40.87 -32.11 16.33
CA GLU A 4 -40.13 -31.71 15.15
C GLU A 4 -39.47 -30.35 15.39
N ALA A 5 -38.16 -30.34 15.60
CA ALA A 5 -37.35 -29.14 15.52
C ALA A 5 -37.25 -28.75 14.04
N GLY A 6 -38.12 -27.83 13.62
CA GLY A 6 -38.01 -27.15 12.33
C GLY A 6 -36.66 -26.47 12.21
N LEU A 7 -35.75 -27.08 11.46
CA LEU A 7 -34.55 -26.45 10.95
C LEU A 7 -35.00 -25.32 10.02
N LEU A 8 -35.06 -24.10 10.58
CA LEU A 8 -35.03 -22.86 9.81
C LEU A 8 -33.72 -22.86 9.02
N VAL A 9 -33.76 -23.43 7.82
CA VAL A 9 -32.76 -23.19 6.78
C VAL A 9 -32.90 -21.70 6.44
N LEU A 10 -32.09 -20.87 7.12
CA LEU A 10 -31.71 -19.57 6.59
C LEU A 10 -31.42 -19.78 5.11
N PRO A 11 -32.05 -19.02 4.18
CA PRO A 11 -31.62 -19.06 2.80
C PRO A 11 -30.17 -18.59 2.83
N LEU A 12 -29.26 -19.56 2.80
CA LEU A 12 -27.84 -19.37 2.58
C LEU A 12 -27.79 -18.50 1.34
N LEU A 13 -27.32 -17.28 1.55
CA LEU A 13 -26.83 -16.38 0.52
C LEU A 13 -26.23 -17.26 -0.57
N HIS A 14 -26.93 -17.33 -1.70
CA HIS A 14 -26.35 -17.83 -2.94
C HIS A 14 -25.25 -16.82 -3.26
N LEU A 15 -24.09 -17.00 -2.63
CA LEU A 15 -22.91 -16.21 -2.94
C LEU A 15 -22.62 -16.58 -4.39
N PRO A 16 -22.72 -15.62 -5.31
CA PRO A 16 -22.51 -15.91 -6.72
C PRO A 16 -21.16 -16.61 -6.85
N THR A 17 -21.13 -17.69 -7.63
CA THR A 17 -19.87 -18.35 -7.93
C THR A 17 -19.02 -17.40 -8.77
N PRO A 18 -17.69 -17.54 -8.80
CA PRO A 18 -16.84 -16.68 -9.62
C PRO A 18 -17.24 -16.57 -11.10
N ASP A 19 -17.99 -17.57 -11.58
CA ASP A 19 -18.52 -17.67 -12.94
C ASP A 19 -19.83 -16.88 -13.16
N ASP A 20 -20.52 -16.48 -12.08
CA ASP A 20 -21.80 -15.75 -12.12
C ASP A 20 -21.65 -14.22 -12.08
N LEU A 21 -20.44 -13.72 -11.81
CA LEU A 21 -20.17 -12.28 -11.73
C LEU A 21 -19.54 -11.77 -13.04
N PRO A 22 -20.03 -10.63 -13.60
CA PRO A 22 -19.69 -10.19 -14.95
C PRO A 22 -18.19 -9.90 -15.19
N TRP A 23 -17.37 -9.83 -14.13
CA TRP A 23 -15.91 -9.95 -14.19
C TRP A 23 -15.34 -10.01 -12.76
N ILE A 24 -14.71 -11.12 -12.36
CA ILE A 24 -13.83 -11.18 -11.18
C ILE A 24 -12.39 -11.24 -11.70
N PRO A 25 -11.53 -10.27 -11.39
CA PRO A 25 -10.14 -10.32 -11.81
C PRO A 25 -9.47 -11.59 -11.28
N ARG A 26 -8.71 -12.26 -12.14
CA ARG A 26 -7.90 -13.39 -11.70
C ARG A 26 -6.81 -12.90 -10.73
N PRO A 27 -6.31 -13.74 -9.82
CA PRO A 27 -5.25 -13.36 -8.87
C PRO A 27 -4.00 -12.72 -9.51
N ALA A 28 -3.64 -13.11 -10.73
CA ALA A 28 -2.53 -12.47 -11.44
C ALA A 28 -2.87 -11.04 -11.90
N GLU A 29 -4.12 -10.80 -12.31
CA GLU A 29 -4.60 -9.50 -12.80
C GLU A 29 -4.76 -8.50 -11.65
N SER A 30 -5.21 -8.96 -10.46
CA SER A 30 -5.29 -8.14 -9.25
C SER A 30 -3.90 -7.69 -8.78
N HIS A 31 -2.90 -8.57 -8.79
CA HIS A 31 -1.53 -8.23 -8.42
C HIS A 31 -0.88 -7.21 -9.37
N HIS A 32 -1.10 -7.30 -10.68
CA HIS A 32 -0.58 -6.30 -11.64
C HIS A 32 -1.19 -4.92 -11.41
N ALA A 33 -2.50 -4.83 -11.21
CA ALA A 33 -3.17 -3.57 -10.92
C ALA A 33 -2.65 -2.94 -9.61
N PHE A 34 -2.40 -3.77 -8.60
CA PHE A 34 -1.83 -3.31 -7.33
C PHE A 34 -0.39 -2.82 -7.49
N GLY A 35 0.45 -3.56 -8.22
CA GLY A 35 1.82 -3.15 -8.55
C GLY A 35 1.86 -1.81 -9.30
N ALA A 36 0.98 -1.62 -10.29
CA ALA A 36 0.84 -0.33 -10.99
C ALA A 36 0.41 0.81 -10.05
N GLY A 37 -0.50 0.53 -9.11
CA GLY A 37 -0.89 1.46 -8.05
C GLY A 37 0.28 1.87 -7.16
N LEU A 38 1.12 0.92 -6.75
CA LEU A 38 2.35 1.17 -5.99
C LEU A 38 3.35 2.03 -6.76
N MET A 39 3.56 1.74 -8.05
CA MET A 39 4.42 2.56 -8.92
C MET A 39 3.88 3.99 -9.06
N PHE A 40 2.56 4.14 -9.21
CA PHE A 40 1.92 5.45 -9.24
C PHE A 40 2.13 6.22 -7.94
N VAL A 41 2.01 5.56 -6.78
CA VAL A 41 2.31 6.17 -5.48
C VAL A 41 3.77 6.61 -5.40
N GLY A 42 4.71 5.77 -5.83
CA GLY A 42 6.13 6.13 -5.90
C GLY A 42 6.36 7.37 -6.77
N ALA A 43 5.80 7.39 -7.98
CA ALA A 43 5.88 8.54 -8.89
C ALA A 43 5.31 9.82 -8.27
N MET A 44 4.19 9.74 -7.55
CA MET A 44 3.62 10.89 -6.84
C MET A 44 4.51 11.40 -5.72
N ILE A 45 5.13 10.53 -4.92
CA ILE A 45 6.06 10.96 -3.86
C ILE A 45 7.28 11.66 -4.47
N SER A 46 7.81 11.14 -5.58
CA SER A 46 8.90 11.78 -6.32
C SER A 46 8.48 13.15 -6.86
N ALA A 47 7.31 13.25 -7.48
CA ALA A 47 6.77 14.51 -7.98
C ALA A 47 6.54 15.53 -6.85
N GLU A 48 5.98 15.10 -5.72
CA GLU A 48 5.78 15.93 -4.51
C GLU A 48 7.12 16.45 -3.99
N SER A 49 8.13 15.58 -3.90
CA SER A 49 9.45 15.95 -3.40
C SER A 49 10.19 16.92 -4.31
N LEU A 50 10.05 16.77 -5.64
CA LEU A 50 10.62 17.67 -6.64
C LEU A 50 9.88 19.02 -6.71
N ALA A 51 8.55 19.00 -6.59
CA ALA A 51 7.73 20.21 -6.60
C ALA A 51 7.83 21.01 -5.28
N GLY A 52 8.26 20.37 -4.20
CA GLY A 52 8.43 20.98 -2.89
C GLY A 52 7.18 21.72 -2.42
N GLY A 53 7.36 22.95 -1.93
CA GLY A 53 6.27 23.77 -1.40
C GLY A 53 5.13 24.08 -2.39
N VAL A 54 5.37 23.98 -3.71
CA VAL A 54 4.34 24.25 -4.74
C VAL A 54 3.25 23.17 -4.72
N TRP A 55 3.62 21.92 -4.45
CA TRP A 55 2.67 20.80 -4.36
C TRP A 55 1.60 21.07 -3.31
N HIS A 56 2.00 21.59 -2.16
CA HIS A 56 1.14 21.78 -0.99
C HIS A 56 0.27 23.04 -1.03
N ARG A 57 0.29 23.82 -2.12
CA ARG A 57 -0.50 25.06 -2.27
C ARG A 57 -1.99 24.83 -2.52
N SER A 58 -2.39 23.65 -2.99
CA SER A 58 -3.81 23.34 -3.22
C SER A 58 -4.22 22.11 -2.41
N LEU A 59 -5.44 22.16 -1.87
CA LEU A 59 -6.01 21.07 -1.10
C LEU A 59 -6.05 19.75 -1.90
N PRO A 60 -6.45 19.73 -3.19
CA PRO A 60 -6.46 18.48 -3.97
C PRO A 60 -5.08 17.85 -4.12
N ARG A 61 -4.04 18.64 -4.43
CA ARG A 61 -2.66 18.10 -4.56
C ARG A 61 -2.13 17.59 -3.23
N ARG A 62 -2.38 18.35 -2.16
CA ARG A 62 -2.00 17.98 -0.81
C ARG A 62 -2.64 16.65 -0.39
N LEU A 63 -3.89 16.38 -0.79
CA LEU A 63 -4.63 15.18 -0.41
C LEU A 63 -4.54 14.02 -1.41
N LEU A 64 -3.93 14.22 -2.58
CA LEU A 64 -3.85 13.18 -3.62
C LEU A 64 -3.11 11.93 -3.13
N PHE A 65 -1.91 12.11 -2.57
CA PHE A 65 -1.12 11.00 -2.01
C PHE A 65 -1.89 10.19 -0.94
N PRO A 66 -2.40 10.81 0.15
CA PRO A 66 -3.12 10.04 1.16
C PRO A 66 -4.41 9.41 0.62
N ALA A 67 -5.12 10.06 -0.31
CA ALA A 67 -6.33 9.49 -0.91
C ALA A 67 -6.02 8.21 -1.71
N VAL A 68 -4.98 8.23 -2.54
CA VAL A 68 -4.56 7.05 -3.31
C VAL A 68 -4.12 5.93 -2.38
N LEU A 69 -3.39 6.23 -1.31
CA LEU A 69 -2.96 5.22 -0.34
C LEU A 69 -4.16 4.55 0.35
N VAL A 70 -5.19 5.33 0.73
CA VAL A 70 -6.45 4.79 1.28
C VAL A 70 -7.18 3.94 0.25
N LEU A 71 -7.27 4.39 -1.00
CA LEU A 71 -7.94 3.64 -2.08
C LEU A 71 -7.25 2.30 -2.35
N LEU A 72 -5.91 2.28 -2.41
CA LEU A 72 -5.15 1.04 -2.57
C LEU A 72 -5.34 0.10 -1.37
N GLY A 73 -5.36 0.63 -0.15
CA GLY A 73 -5.62 -0.16 1.04
C GLY A 73 -7.01 -0.79 1.05
N TRP A 74 -8.05 -0.06 0.62
CA TRP A 74 -9.39 -0.62 0.41
C TRP A 74 -9.42 -1.65 -0.72
N GLY A 75 -8.67 -1.43 -1.80
CA GLY A 75 -8.46 -2.40 -2.86
C GLY A 75 -7.92 -3.73 -2.32
N MET A 76 -6.91 -3.68 -1.45
CA MET A 76 -6.36 -4.88 -0.79
C MET A 76 -7.38 -5.59 0.09
N VAL A 77 -8.13 -4.83 0.88
CA VAL A 77 -9.20 -5.41 1.70
C VAL A 77 -10.26 -6.10 0.82
N ALA A 78 -10.62 -5.51 -0.32
CA ALA A 78 -11.54 -6.12 -1.27
C ALA A 78 -10.97 -7.41 -1.88
N VAL A 79 -9.71 -7.40 -2.32
CA VAL A 79 -9.03 -8.60 -2.87
C VAL A 79 -8.94 -9.72 -1.82
N ALA A 80 -8.82 -9.39 -0.53
CA ALA A 80 -8.82 -10.38 0.55
C ALA A 80 -10.13 -11.22 0.64
N PHE A 81 -11.25 -10.69 0.14
CA PHE A 81 -12.50 -11.43 0.04
C PHE A 81 -12.54 -12.35 -1.19
N ILE A 82 -11.82 -11.99 -2.26
CA ILE A 82 -11.72 -12.75 -3.51
C ILE A 82 -10.67 -13.87 -3.38
N GLU A 83 -9.58 -13.64 -2.66
CA GLU A 83 -8.44 -14.56 -2.51
C GLU A 83 -8.28 -15.04 -1.07
N PRO A 84 -9.07 -16.04 -0.62
CA PRO A 84 -9.08 -16.48 0.78
C PRO A 84 -7.73 -17.05 1.27
N ASN A 85 -6.93 -17.62 0.37
CA ASN A 85 -5.62 -18.20 0.69
C ASN A 85 -4.58 -17.13 1.07
N ALA A 86 -4.72 -15.91 0.55
CA ALA A 86 -3.84 -14.77 0.85
C ALA A 86 -4.55 -13.71 1.72
N ARG A 87 -5.75 -14.01 2.24
CA ARG A 87 -6.60 -13.06 2.96
C ARG A 87 -5.88 -12.35 4.09
N VAL A 88 -5.11 -13.09 4.88
CA VAL A 88 -4.37 -12.51 6.01
C VAL A 88 -3.43 -11.43 5.48
N VAL A 89 -2.59 -11.76 4.50
CA VAL A 89 -1.62 -10.84 3.88
C VAL A 89 -2.29 -9.60 3.30
N HIS A 90 -3.39 -9.79 2.57
CA HIS A 90 -4.09 -8.67 1.95
C HIS A 90 -4.73 -7.74 2.99
N VAL A 91 -5.29 -8.28 4.07
CA VAL A 91 -5.84 -7.47 5.17
C VAL A 91 -4.73 -6.77 5.95
N THR A 92 -3.64 -7.47 6.26
CA THR A 92 -2.54 -6.93 7.05
C THR A 92 -1.69 -5.93 6.27
N MET A 93 -1.68 -5.96 4.93
CA MET A 93 -1.19 -4.85 4.08
C MET A 93 -2.21 -3.70 3.97
N GLY A 94 -3.48 -4.02 3.75
CA GLY A 94 -4.51 -3.03 3.43
C GLY A 94 -4.86 -2.10 4.58
N LEU A 95 -5.03 -2.64 5.79
CA LEU A 95 -5.42 -1.85 6.96
C LEU A 95 -4.37 -0.78 7.35
N PRO A 96 -3.06 -1.09 7.37
CA PRO A 96 -2.04 -0.08 7.62
C PRO A 96 -1.94 0.98 6.52
N MET A 97 -2.19 0.63 5.25
CA MET A 97 -2.26 1.62 4.17
C MET A 97 -3.42 2.61 4.39
N ILE A 98 -4.60 2.10 4.75
CA ILE A 98 -5.76 2.94 5.09
C ILE A 98 -5.43 3.85 6.29
N ALA A 99 -4.89 3.27 7.37
CA ALA A 99 -4.55 4.03 8.57
C ALA A 99 -3.48 5.10 8.31
N GLY A 100 -2.42 4.74 7.58
CA GLY A 100 -1.35 5.66 7.21
C GLY A 100 -1.82 6.77 6.28
N GLY A 101 -2.65 6.45 5.29
CA GLY A 101 -3.24 7.44 4.38
C GLY A 101 -4.20 8.39 5.11
N TRP A 102 -5.05 7.87 5.98
CA TRP A 102 -5.92 8.70 6.83
C TRP A 102 -5.11 9.62 7.75
N ALA A 103 -4.10 9.09 8.45
CA ALA A 103 -3.27 9.85 9.36
C ALA A 103 -2.48 10.96 8.62
N GLU A 104 -1.93 10.64 7.44
CA GLU A 104 -1.24 11.60 6.59
C GLU A 104 -2.20 12.70 6.10
N ALA A 105 -3.44 12.37 5.73
CA ALA A 105 -4.45 13.36 5.36
C ALA A 105 -4.74 14.33 6.52
N ARG A 106 -4.99 13.80 7.72
CA ARG A 106 -5.26 14.60 8.92
C ARG A 106 -4.09 15.52 9.27
N TYR A 107 -2.86 15.00 9.19
CA TYR A 107 -1.65 15.81 9.36
C TYR A 107 -1.59 16.95 8.35
N ARG A 108 -1.81 16.65 7.07
CA ARG A 108 -1.76 17.64 6.01
C ARG A 108 -2.87 18.69 6.14
N MET A 109 -4.02 18.36 6.72
CA MET A 109 -5.10 19.31 7.02
C MET A 109 -4.85 20.14 8.29
N GLY A 110 -3.77 19.87 9.03
CA GLY A 110 -3.49 20.55 10.30
C GLY A 110 -4.35 20.05 11.48
N GLU A 111 -4.99 18.89 11.32
CA GLU A 111 -5.90 18.30 12.31
C GLU A 111 -5.18 17.30 13.23
N LEU A 112 -3.96 16.89 12.87
CA LEU A 112 -3.17 15.92 13.62
C LEU A 112 -1.69 16.33 13.61
N ASP A 113 -1.04 16.34 14.78
CA ASP A 113 0.41 16.57 14.82
C ASP A 113 1.15 15.42 14.11
N ARG A 114 2.27 15.76 13.46
CA ARG A 114 3.11 14.80 12.74
C ARG A 114 3.48 13.57 13.58
N LYS A 115 3.84 13.78 14.85
CA LYS A 115 4.21 12.70 15.79
C LYS A 115 3.12 11.64 15.96
N TYR A 116 1.85 12.03 15.92
CA TYR A 116 0.74 11.09 16.04
C TYR A 116 0.46 10.39 14.71
N ALA A 117 0.63 11.09 13.58
CA ALA A 117 0.51 10.47 12.26
C ALA A 117 1.59 9.39 12.05
N ASP A 118 2.80 9.67 12.51
CA ASP A 118 3.95 8.78 12.41
C ASP A 118 3.77 7.46 13.16
N VAL A 119 3.00 7.44 14.25
CA VAL A 119 2.65 6.20 14.99
C VAL A 119 1.87 5.21 14.12
N PHE A 120 1.12 5.69 13.12
CA PHE A 120 0.43 4.83 12.17
C PHE A 120 1.30 4.50 10.95
N ILE A 121 1.99 5.50 10.42
CA ILE A 121 2.73 5.37 9.15
C ILE A 121 3.97 4.49 9.29
N ILE A 122 4.76 4.66 10.36
CA ILE A 122 6.04 3.94 10.49
C ILE A 122 5.83 2.44 10.70
N PRO A 123 4.98 1.97 11.63
CA PRO A 123 4.71 0.54 11.76
C PRO A 123 4.10 -0.06 10.50
N ALA A 124 3.25 0.69 9.79
CA ALA A 124 2.68 0.26 8.51
C ALA A 124 3.78 -0.02 7.46
N LEU A 125 4.74 0.90 7.33
CA LEU A 125 5.86 0.75 6.40
C LEU A 125 6.76 -0.44 6.81
N VAL A 126 7.05 -0.59 8.10
CA VAL A 126 7.85 -1.72 8.60
C VAL A 126 7.15 -3.06 8.34
N LEU A 127 5.85 -3.14 8.63
CA LEU A 127 5.06 -4.35 8.39
C LEU A 127 5.00 -4.70 6.90
N ALA A 128 4.73 -3.70 6.04
CA ALA A 128 4.72 -3.89 4.60
C ALA A 128 6.07 -4.42 4.08
N ALA A 129 7.20 -3.92 4.59
CA ALA A 129 8.51 -4.43 4.23
C ALA A 129 8.69 -5.92 4.58
N PHE A 130 8.25 -6.33 5.78
CA PHE A 130 8.30 -7.72 6.21
C PHE A 130 7.38 -8.61 5.38
N GLU A 131 6.21 -8.13 4.99
CA GLU A 131 5.27 -8.89 4.16
C GLU A 131 5.80 -9.05 2.73
N ILE A 132 6.38 -7.98 2.15
CA ILE A 132 7.04 -8.06 0.84
C ILE A 132 8.13 -9.14 0.88
N LEU A 133 9.02 -9.12 1.88
CA LEU A 133 10.06 -10.14 2.06
C LEU A 133 9.46 -11.53 2.32
N GLY A 134 8.56 -11.67 3.28
CA GLY A 134 8.05 -12.97 3.73
C GLY A 134 7.30 -13.75 2.65
N PHE A 135 6.61 -13.05 1.74
CA PHE A 135 5.76 -13.68 0.73
C PHE A 135 6.35 -13.72 -0.68
N HIS A 136 7.45 -13.01 -0.95
CA HIS A 136 8.00 -12.89 -2.31
C HIS A 136 9.46 -13.33 -2.44
N LEU A 137 10.01 -14.01 -1.43
CA LEU A 137 11.34 -14.65 -1.51
C LEU A 137 11.34 -15.96 -2.32
N SER A 138 10.17 -16.50 -2.64
CA SER A 138 10.02 -17.69 -3.49
C SER A 138 9.63 -17.30 -4.91
N GLY A 139 10.63 -17.05 -5.76
CA GLY A 139 10.43 -16.69 -7.17
C GLY A 139 11.73 -16.74 -7.98
N PRO A 140 11.67 -16.46 -9.29
CA PRO A 140 12.87 -16.27 -10.12
C PRO A 140 13.75 -15.13 -9.57
N GLY A 141 15.07 -15.24 -9.73
CA GLY A 141 16.05 -14.28 -9.18
C GLY A 141 15.70 -12.79 -9.38
N PRO A 142 15.30 -12.33 -10.57
CA PRO A 142 14.92 -10.94 -10.82
C PRO A 142 13.69 -10.49 -9.99
N VAL A 143 12.66 -11.35 -9.93
CA VAL A 143 11.46 -11.08 -9.13
C VAL A 143 11.84 -10.95 -7.65
N VAL A 144 12.69 -11.84 -7.14
CA VAL A 144 13.15 -11.75 -5.74
C VAL A 144 13.95 -10.47 -5.49
N ALA A 145 14.84 -10.08 -6.42
CA ALA A 145 15.62 -8.85 -6.31
C ALA A 145 14.73 -7.60 -6.25
N ALA A 146 13.73 -7.50 -7.13
CA ALA A 146 12.74 -6.42 -7.14
C ALA A 146 11.99 -6.29 -5.80
N HIS A 147 11.53 -7.41 -5.22
CA HIS A 147 10.83 -7.39 -3.94
C HIS A 147 11.75 -7.04 -2.77
N VAL A 148 13.00 -7.52 -2.76
CA VAL A 148 13.99 -7.12 -1.76
C VAL A 148 14.30 -5.62 -1.86
N GLY A 149 14.43 -5.08 -3.07
CA GLY A 149 14.60 -3.64 -3.31
C GLY A 149 13.43 -2.83 -2.76
N LEU A 150 12.20 -3.23 -3.07
CA LEU A 150 10.98 -2.61 -2.55
C LEU A 150 10.94 -2.64 -1.01
N ALA A 151 11.20 -3.78 -0.39
CA ALA A 151 11.23 -3.91 1.07
C ALA A 151 12.30 -3.01 1.72
N ALA A 152 13.51 -3.00 1.16
CA ALA A 152 14.58 -2.14 1.64
C ALA A 152 14.21 -0.65 1.55
N LEU A 153 13.55 -0.23 0.48
CA LEU A 153 13.05 1.14 0.35
C LEU A 153 11.96 1.47 1.35
N THR A 154 11.03 0.55 1.58
CA THR A 154 9.98 0.78 2.59
C THR A 154 10.61 1.00 3.98
N ILE A 155 11.65 0.25 4.33
CA ILE A 155 12.43 0.45 5.56
C ILE A 155 13.20 1.79 5.56
N VAL A 156 13.85 2.14 4.45
CA VAL A 156 14.56 3.43 4.31
C VAL A 156 13.58 4.59 4.48
N ILE A 157 12.41 4.53 3.84
CA ILE A 157 11.35 5.55 3.99
C ILE A 157 10.87 5.58 5.44
N ALA A 158 10.66 4.44 6.10
CA ALA A 158 10.28 4.39 7.51
C ALA A 158 11.32 5.08 8.41
N GLY A 159 12.61 4.81 8.20
CA GLY A 159 13.71 5.45 8.91
C GLY A 159 13.80 6.96 8.64
N LEU A 160 13.59 7.36 7.39
CA LEU A 160 13.57 8.78 7.01
C LEU A 160 12.36 9.50 7.62
N ARG A 161 11.20 8.85 7.74
CA ARG A 161 10.00 9.34 8.44
C ARG A 161 10.23 9.48 9.94
N LEU A 162 10.86 8.50 10.60
CA LEU A 162 11.32 8.63 11.99
C LEU A 162 12.22 9.86 12.19
N TYR A 163 13.13 10.11 11.24
CA TYR A 163 13.97 11.31 11.26
C TYR A 163 13.19 12.61 11.01
N GLN A 164 12.05 12.57 10.29
CA GLN A 164 11.16 13.74 10.11
C GLN A 164 10.61 14.24 11.43
N SER A 165 10.17 13.32 12.28
CA SER A 165 9.60 13.67 13.58
C SER A 165 10.61 14.42 14.46
N ALA A 166 11.91 14.15 14.28
CA ALA A 166 12.99 14.84 14.98
C ALA A 166 13.47 16.12 14.28
N LYS A 167 13.45 16.17 12.94
CA LYS A 167 13.94 17.30 12.13
C LYS A 167 13.05 17.54 10.89
N PRO A 168 11.95 18.31 11.02
CA PRO A 168 10.90 18.42 9.99
C PRO A 168 11.35 19.08 8.68
N ASP A 169 12.34 19.99 8.71
CA ASP A 169 12.72 20.82 7.55
C ASP A 169 13.97 20.34 6.77
N SER A 170 14.37 19.08 6.92
CA SER A 170 15.58 18.59 6.25
C SER A 170 15.38 18.35 4.74
N THR A 171 15.98 19.18 3.90
CA THR A 171 16.01 19.02 2.43
C THR A 171 16.77 17.75 2.00
N ALA A 172 17.87 17.43 2.67
CA ALA A 172 18.67 16.22 2.41
C ALA A 172 17.83 14.94 2.54
N ARG A 173 16.90 14.92 3.48
CA ARG A 173 15.96 13.82 3.67
C ARG A 173 14.97 13.68 2.53
N SER A 174 14.37 14.78 2.06
CA SER A 174 13.45 14.75 0.91
C SER A 174 14.16 14.26 -0.36
N LEU A 175 15.43 14.63 -0.53
CA LEU A 175 16.28 14.12 -1.61
C LEU A 175 16.59 12.63 -1.47
N LEU A 176 16.87 12.13 -0.26
CA LEU A 176 17.10 10.70 -0.02
C LEU A 176 15.85 9.84 -0.26
N ILE A 177 14.67 10.31 0.14
CA ILE A 177 13.39 9.64 -0.17
C ILE A 177 13.20 9.57 -1.69
N SER A 178 13.40 10.70 -2.38
CA SER A 178 13.27 10.78 -3.84
C SER A 178 14.27 9.87 -4.55
N ALA A 179 15.53 9.87 -4.12
CA ALA A 179 16.59 9.05 -4.70
C ALA A 179 16.32 7.56 -4.52
N GLY A 180 15.84 7.14 -3.34
CA GLY A 180 15.46 5.74 -3.10
C GLY A 180 14.30 5.29 -3.99
N ILE A 181 13.28 6.13 -4.16
CA ILE A 181 12.13 5.82 -5.02
C ILE A 181 12.53 5.78 -6.48
N VAL A 182 13.37 6.72 -6.94
CA VAL A 182 13.87 6.73 -8.32
C VAL A 182 14.76 5.52 -8.58
N ALA A 183 15.65 5.15 -7.66
CA ALA A 183 16.54 4.00 -7.83
C ALA A 183 15.75 2.70 -8.05
N ILE A 184 14.68 2.48 -7.27
CA ILE A 184 13.83 1.29 -7.43
C ILE A 184 12.88 1.40 -8.61
N GLY A 185 12.37 2.59 -8.89
CA GLY A 185 11.59 2.81 -10.12
C GLY A 185 12.41 2.48 -11.37
N VAL A 186 13.70 2.83 -11.39
CA VAL A 186 14.64 2.49 -12.47
C VAL A 186 14.94 1.00 -12.49
N ASP A 187 15.19 0.37 -11.34
CA ASP A 187 15.44 -1.07 -11.23
C ASP A 187 14.26 -1.91 -11.76
N LEU A 188 13.05 -1.59 -11.29
CA LEU A 188 11.80 -2.22 -11.75
C LEU A 188 11.51 -1.97 -13.23
N TRP A 189 11.85 -0.78 -13.74
CA TRP A 189 11.69 -0.46 -15.16
C TRP A 189 12.65 -1.27 -16.04
N LEU A 190 13.92 -1.37 -15.63
CA LEU A 190 14.93 -2.14 -16.37
C LEU A 190 14.58 -3.63 -16.40
N ASP A 191 14.12 -4.19 -15.27
CA ASP A 191 13.69 -5.58 -15.21
C ASP A 191 12.47 -5.86 -16.11
N ALA A 192 11.52 -4.92 -16.20
CA ALA A 192 10.33 -5.07 -17.05
C ALA A 192 10.61 -4.94 -18.56
N PHE A 193 11.69 -4.25 -18.96
CA PHE A 193 12.04 -4.01 -20.38
C PHE A 193 13.09 -4.97 -20.95
N LEU A 194 13.89 -5.61 -20.09
CA LEU A 194 14.98 -6.50 -20.51
C LEU A 194 14.61 -7.99 -20.44
N GLN A 195 13.39 -8.32 -20.01
CA GLN A 195 12.78 -9.66 -20.06
C GLN A 195 11.83 -9.77 -21.24
#